data_AF-A0A218Y298-F1
#
_entry.id   AF-A0A218Y298-F1
#
_cell.length_a   1.000
_cell.length_b   1.000
_cell.length_c   1.000
_cell.angle_alpha   90.00
_cell.angle_beta   90.00
_cell.angle_gamma   90.00
#
_symmetry.space_group_name_H-M   'P 1'
#
loop_
_entity.id
_entity.type
_entity.pdbx_description
1 polymer ?
#
loop_
_entity_poly.entity_id
_entity_poly.type
_entity_poly.pdbx_seq_one_letter_code
_entity_poly.pdbx_strand_id
1 'polypeptide(L)'
;MVANFEWAEYNPYSIVALQSENDCGTECLQDCNCEAAFYQAGSCSKQRLPLRYGRMKLESYNAVLVKVGQVTPGNGSDTWRPEERRKERVCVDILAVSLSLIAIALVIIIACGILLYRNRVWLYKTIPTDCANGMIEDVAPRSFTYDELKKVTGDFREVIGKGAFGTVYRGTMSTGQAIAVERLERVSTDGEREFRTEMLIIGRTHHRNLVSLLSYSLDTSNRLLVYEYMSNRSLADLLFAPEKLLCWEEKMGIVRNIARGLLYLHEECETQIIHCDIKPGNILIDENRRAKISDFGLSKLLKPDQTNTFTGI
;
A
#
# COMPACT_ATOMS: atom_id res chain seq x y z
N MET A 1 30.53 -54.57 22.10
CA MET A 1 31.87 -53.98 21.89
C MET A 1 31.99 -53.60 20.43
N VAL A 2 32.47 -52.40 20.12
CA VAL A 2 32.75 -51.93 18.76
C VAL A 2 34.25 -51.64 18.66
N ALA A 3 34.95 -52.36 17.79
CA ALA A 3 36.39 -52.22 17.58
C ALA A 3 36.73 -51.05 16.64
N ASN A 4 37.99 -50.64 16.65
CA ASN A 4 38.56 -49.62 15.79
C ASN A 4 37.84 -48.27 15.89
N PHE A 5 37.51 -47.85 17.11
CA PHE A 5 36.65 -46.70 17.38
C PHE A 5 37.43 -45.55 18.04
N GLU A 6 37.17 -44.32 17.60
CA GLU A 6 37.75 -43.08 18.15
C GLU A 6 36.67 -41.99 18.24
N TRP A 7 36.76 -41.13 19.26
CA TRP A 7 35.96 -39.90 19.34
C TRP A 7 36.77 -38.73 18.80
N ALA A 8 36.25 -38.04 17.78
CA ALA A 8 36.95 -36.88 17.19
C ALA A 8 37.08 -35.69 18.18
N GLU A 9 36.13 -35.58 19.12
CA GLU A 9 36.18 -34.64 20.24
C GLU A 9 36.07 -35.43 21.55
N TYR A 10 37.17 -35.48 22.31
CA TYR A 10 37.23 -36.21 23.57
C TYR A 10 36.59 -35.39 24.70
N ASN A 11 35.31 -35.65 25.00
CA ASN A 11 34.59 -34.97 26.08
C ASN A 11 33.73 -35.96 26.91
N PRO A 12 34.37 -36.88 27.66
CA PRO A 12 33.65 -37.77 28.57
C PRO A 12 33.05 -36.98 29.73
N TYR A 13 31.86 -37.39 30.20
CA TYR A 13 31.25 -36.72 31.36
C TYR A 13 31.86 -37.19 32.69
N SER A 14 32.53 -38.34 32.68
CA SER A 14 33.19 -38.92 33.85
C SER A 14 34.39 -39.76 33.40
N ILE A 15 35.48 -39.65 34.15
CA ILE A 15 36.70 -40.44 33.97
C ILE A 15 37.04 -41.08 35.31
N VAL A 16 37.18 -42.41 35.34
CA VAL A 16 37.48 -43.20 36.55
C VAL A 16 38.72 -44.05 36.29
N ALA A 17 39.66 -44.06 37.24
CA ALA A 17 40.82 -44.95 37.16
C ALA A 17 40.40 -46.37 37.53
N LEU A 18 40.51 -47.31 36.60
CA LEU A 18 40.14 -48.72 36.77
C LEU A 18 41.25 -49.61 36.23
N GLN A 19 41.40 -50.80 36.81
CA GLN A 19 42.53 -51.68 36.48
C GLN A 19 42.24 -52.60 35.28
N SER A 20 40.98 -52.74 34.86
CA SER A 20 40.62 -53.58 33.73
C SER A 20 39.49 -53.00 32.87
N GLU A 21 39.46 -53.42 31.61
CA GLU A 21 38.38 -53.11 30.65
C GLU A 21 37.04 -53.68 31.12
N ASN A 22 37.04 -54.86 31.75
CA ASN A 22 35.83 -55.51 32.24
C ASN A 22 35.20 -54.75 33.43
N ASP A 23 36.04 -54.19 34.31
CA ASP A 23 35.58 -53.33 35.40
C ASP A 23 34.96 -52.04 34.84
N CYS A 24 35.57 -51.45 33.79
CA CYS A 24 35.02 -50.29 33.10
C CYS A 24 33.64 -50.57 32.48
N GLY A 25 33.46 -51.75 31.87
CA GLY A 25 32.17 -52.20 31.36
C GLY A 25 31.12 -52.35 32.45
N THR A 26 31.48 -52.99 33.57
CA THR A 26 30.58 -53.20 34.73
C THR A 26 30.15 -51.88 35.36
N GLU A 27 31.09 -50.97 35.52
CA GLU A 27 30.88 -49.64 36.07
C GLU A 27 29.92 -48.81 35.17
N CYS A 28 29.99 -48.97 33.84
CA CYS A 28 29.03 -48.36 32.92
C CYS A 28 27.65 -49.04 32.95
N LEU A 29 27.59 -50.35 33.18
CA LEU A 29 26.32 -51.08 33.33
C LEU A 29 25.55 -50.60 34.57
N GLN A 30 26.24 -50.26 35.65
CA GLN A 30 25.62 -49.76 36.89
C GLN A 30 25.24 -48.27 36.84
N ASP A 31 25.93 -47.46 36.03
CA ASP A 31 25.61 -46.04 35.86
C ASP A 31 24.43 -45.85 34.87
N CYS A 32 23.34 -45.23 35.35
CA CYS A 32 22.15 -44.94 34.54
C CYS A 32 22.40 -43.90 33.44
N ASN A 33 23.44 -43.07 33.57
CA ASN A 33 23.80 -42.07 32.58
C ASN A 33 24.88 -42.56 31.59
N CYS A 34 25.46 -43.73 31.82
CA CYS A 34 26.48 -44.30 30.95
C CYS A 34 25.85 -45.13 29.84
N GLU A 35 26.14 -44.73 28.60
CA GLU A 35 25.62 -45.35 27.38
C GLU A 35 26.76 -45.99 26.57
N ALA A 36 27.96 -45.42 26.67
CA ALA A 36 29.18 -46.03 26.18
C ALA A 36 30.34 -45.76 27.13
N ALA A 37 31.28 -46.70 27.21
CA ALA A 37 32.50 -46.57 27.98
C ALA A 37 33.73 -46.94 27.13
N PHE A 38 34.80 -46.20 27.34
CA PHE A 38 36.06 -46.36 26.63
C PHE A 38 37.18 -46.57 27.63
N TYR A 39 37.93 -47.67 27.49
CA TYR A 39 39.04 -48.01 28.39
C TYR A 39 40.38 -47.84 27.68
N GLN A 40 41.27 -47.05 28.26
CA GLN A 40 42.63 -46.85 27.75
C GLN A 40 43.62 -46.64 28.89
N ALA A 41 44.68 -47.45 28.94
CA ALA A 41 45.83 -47.28 29.83
C ALA A 41 45.48 -47.04 31.32
N GLY A 42 44.53 -47.81 31.86
CA GLY A 42 44.12 -47.70 33.27
C GLY A 42 43.05 -46.64 33.55
N SER A 43 42.51 -46.00 32.51
CA SER A 43 41.47 -44.98 32.59
C SER A 43 40.20 -45.43 31.87
N CYS A 44 39.05 -45.29 32.54
CA CYS A 44 37.72 -45.58 32.02
C CYS A 44 36.93 -44.28 31.83
N SER A 45 36.60 -43.98 30.58
CA SER A 45 35.89 -42.77 30.18
C SER A 45 34.46 -43.08 29.80
N LYS A 46 33.50 -42.47 30.50
CA LYS A 46 32.06 -42.71 30.32
C LYS A 46 31.43 -41.62 29.44
N GLN A 47 30.53 -42.03 28.54
CA GLN A 47 29.80 -41.17 27.62
C GLN A 47 28.29 -41.33 27.82
N ARG A 48 27.58 -40.19 27.81
CA ARG A 48 26.12 -40.11 27.83
C ARG A 48 25.56 -39.84 26.43
N LEU A 49 24.28 -40.12 26.23
CA LEU A 49 23.59 -39.69 25.03
C LEU A 49 23.53 -38.15 24.93
N PRO A 50 23.54 -37.58 23.70
CA PRO A 50 23.71 -38.28 22.42
C PRO A 50 25.19 -38.61 22.13
N LEU A 51 25.43 -39.83 21.62
CA LEU A 51 26.75 -40.35 21.21
C LEU A 51 27.23 -39.68 19.90
N ARG A 52 27.63 -38.40 19.96
CA ARG A 52 28.04 -37.58 18.80
C ARG A 52 29.55 -37.63 18.53
N TYR A 53 29.95 -37.60 17.25
CA TYR A 53 31.34 -37.53 16.78
C TYR A 53 32.18 -38.81 16.93
N GLY A 54 31.52 -39.97 17.02
CA GLY A 54 32.16 -41.27 16.99
C GLY A 54 32.52 -41.67 15.57
N ARG A 55 33.75 -42.13 15.34
CA ARG A 55 34.22 -42.55 14.01
C ARG A 55 35.01 -43.86 14.09
N MET A 56 34.90 -44.67 13.04
CA MET A 56 35.77 -45.83 12.87
C MET A 56 37.09 -45.39 12.24
N LYS A 57 38.21 -45.89 12.76
CA LYS A 57 39.56 -45.62 12.26
C LYS A 57 40.32 -46.93 12.09
N LEU A 58 40.60 -47.29 10.85
CA LEU A 58 41.16 -48.59 10.43
C LEU A 58 42.53 -48.93 11.06
N GLU A 59 43.26 -47.95 11.59
CA GLU A 59 44.60 -48.12 12.18
C GLU A 59 44.61 -48.09 13.73
N SER A 60 43.46 -48.07 14.38
CA SER A 60 43.35 -48.01 15.84
C SER A 60 42.89 -49.34 16.42
N TYR A 61 43.60 -49.91 17.39
CA TYR A 61 43.21 -51.14 18.10
C TYR A 61 42.27 -50.87 19.30
N ASN A 62 41.59 -49.73 19.28
CA ASN A 62 40.78 -49.24 20.38
C ASN A 62 39.35 -49.76 20.27
N ALA A 63 38.80 -50.28 21.36
CA ALA A 63 37.42 -50.77 21.43
C ALA A 63 36.57 -49.89 22.37
N VAL A 64 35.31 -49.67 21.99
CA VAL A 64 34.31 -49.02 22.85
C VAL A 64 33.26 -50.02 23.28
N LEU A 65 32.91 -49.98 24.56
CA LEU A 65 31.83 -50.76 25.15
C LEU A 65 30.55 -49.93 25.04
N VAL A 66 29.51 -50.46 24.38
CA VAL A 66 28.21 -49.79 24.24
C VAL A 66 27.18 -50.59 25.01
N LYS A 67 26.43 -49.92 25.88
CA LYS A 67 25.37 -50.52 26.69
C LYS A 67 24.19 -50.87 25.80
N VAL A 68 23.73 -52.12 25.86
CA VAL A 68 22.57 -52.60 25.11
C VAL A 68 21.61 -53.28 26.06
N GLY A 69 20.31 -53.06 25.88
CA GLY A 69 19.29 -53.78 26.62
C GLY A 69 19.19 -55.22 26.12
N GLN A 70 19.33 -56.21 27.01
CA GLN A 70 18.95 -57.58 26.71
C GLN A 70 17.48 -57.78 27.06
N VAL A 71 16.68 -58.14 26.06
CA VAL A 71 15.32 -58.64 26.28
C VAL A 71 15.45 -60.15 26.53
N THR A 72 15.33 -60.57 27.79
CA THR A 72 15.14 -61.99 28.12
C THR A 72 13.71 -62.39 27.76
N PRO A 73 13.48 -63.49 27.02
CA PRO A 73 12.13 -63.99 26.78
C PRO A 73 11.62 -64.67 28.05
N GLY A 74 11.19 -63.84 29.01
CA GLY A 74 10.50 -64.27 30.22
C GLY A 74 9.02 -64.49 29.94
N ASN A 75 8.51 -65.64 30.40
CA ASN A 75 7.19 -66.19 30.17
C ASN A 75 6.07 -65.43 30.92
N GLY A 76 5.93 -64.13 30.65
CA GLY A 76 4.90 -63.26 31.19
C GLY A 76 4.04 -62.73 30.04
N SER A 77 2.73 -62.91 30.17
CA SER A 77 1.72 -62.42 29.23
C SER A 77 1.66 -60.89 29.22
N ASP A 78 2.62 -60.24 28.59
CA ASP A 78 2.51 -58.86 28.16
C ASP A 78 2.73 -58.83 26.65
N THR A 79 1.62 -58.92 25.93
CA THR A 79 1.54 -58.51 24.53
C THR A 79 1.97 -57.05 24.43
N TRP A 80 3.24 -56.81 24.14
CA TRP A 80 3.73 -55.56 23.56
C TRP A 80 3.04 -55.35 22.21
N ARG A 81 1.88 -54.69 22.23
CA ARG A 81 1.33 -54.08 21.01
C ARG A 81 2.20 -52.87 20.68
N PRO A 82 2.69 -52.72 19.43
CA PRO A 82 3.40 -51.51 19.03
C PRO A 82 2.47 -50.30 19.19
N GLU A 83 2.99 -49.21 19.73
CA GLU A 83 2.33 -47.92 19.95
C GLU A 83 2.03 -47.16 18.62
N GLU A 84 1.70 -47.86 17.53
CA GLU A 84 1.43 -47.23 16.21
C GLU A 84 0.15 -46.36 16.24
N ARG A 85 -0.88 -46.75 17.00
CA ARG A 85 -2.16 -46.01 17.07
C ARG A 85 -2.11 -44.63 17.72
N ARG A 86 -1.02 -44.29 18.42
CA ARG A 86 -0.87 -42.97 19.08
C ARG A 86 -0.24 -41.93 18.14
N LYS A 87 0.66 -42.34 17.25
CA LYS A 87 1.29 -41.45 16.26
C LYS A 87 0.35 -41.03 15.14
N GLU A 88 -0.51 -41.93 14.65
CA GLU A 88 -1.46 -41.60 13.58
C GLU A 88 -2.48 -40.53 14.01
N ARG A 89 -3.04 -40.62 15.23
CA ARG A 89 -3.99 -39.62 15.72
C ARG A 89 -3.37 -38.24 15.91
N VAL A 90 -2.15 -38.17 16.46
CA VAL A 90 -1.43 -36.89 16.63
C VAL A 90 -1.14 -36.24 15.27
N CYS A 91 -0.81 -37.02 14.24
CA CYS A 91 -0.58 -36.48 12.89
C CYS A 91 -1.86 -35.93 12.25
N VAL A 92 -2.98 -36.65 12.42
CA VAL A 92 -4.31 -36.21 11.93
C VAL A 92 -4.77 -34.94 12.64
N ASP A 93 -4.57 -34.83 13.96
CA ASP A 93 -4.94 -33.64 14.73
C ASP A 93 -4.11 -32.41 14.30
N ILE A 94 -2.80 -32.57 14.04
CA ILE A 94 -1.94 -31.49 13.54
C ILE A 94 -2.38 -31.04 12.13
N LEU A 95 -2.73 -31.98 11.25
CA LEU A 95 -3.24 -31.66 9.92
C LEU A 95 -4.59 -30.94 9.97
N ALA A 96 -5.49 -31.36 10.87
CA ALA A 96 -6.79 -30.70 11.06
C ALA A 96 -6.64 -29.27 11.61
N VAL A 97 -5.75 -29.05 12.57
CA VAL A 97 -5.46 -27.71 13.12
C VAL A 97 -4.82 -26.81 12.06
N SER A 98 -3.87 -27.31 11.29
CA SER A 98 -3.20 -26.51 10.24
C SER A 98 -4.16 -26.11 9.12
N LEU A 99 -5.02 -27.02 8.65
CA LEU A 99 -6.07 -26.70 7.66
C LEU A 99 -7.06 -25.67 8.19
N SER A 100 -7.45 -25.77 9.47
CA SER A 100 -8.36 -24.82 10.12
C SER A 100 -7.74 -23.41 10.20
N LEU A 101 -6.46 -23.30 10.54
CA LEU A 101 -5.75 -22.02 10.59
C LEU A 101 -5.63 -21.38 9.21
N ILE A 102 -5.36 -22.17 8.16
CA ILE A 102 -5.29 -21.69 6.78
C ILE A 102 -6.66 -21.15 6.33
N ALA A 103 -7.74 -21.88 6.62
CA ALA A 103 -9.10 -21.45 6.30
C ALA A 103 -9.45 -20.11 6.99
N ILE A 104 -9.11 -19.96 8.27
CA ILE A 104 -9.33 -18.71 9.02
C ILE A 104 -8.51 -17.56 8.40
N ALA A 105 -7.25 -17.79 8.06
CA ALA A 105 -6.41 -16.78 7.42
C ALA A 105 -6.98 -16.31 6.06
N LEU A 106 -7.50 -17.24 5.25
CA LEU A 106 -8.16 -16.90 3.98
C LEU A 106 -9.42 -16.07 4.18
N VAL A 107 -10.25 -16.41 5.17
CA VAL A 107 -11.43 -15.62 5.52
C VAL A 107 -11.05 -14.21 5.97
N ILE A 108 -9.99 -14.06 6.77
CA ILE A 108 -9.48 -12.75 7.19
C ILE A 108 -8.96 -11.96 5.98
N ILE A 109 -8.22 -12.57 5.06
CA ILE A 109 -7.73 -11.89 3.85
C ILE A 109 -8.90 -11.44 2.97
N ILE A 110 -9.91 -12.28 2.77
CA ILE A 110 -11.11 -11.94 1.99
C ILE A 110 -11.89 -10.84 2.71
N ALA A 111 -12.08 -10.92 4.02
CA ALA A 111 -12.75 -9.90 4.81
C ALA A 111 -11.98 -8.57 4.77
N CYS A 112 -10.67 -8.58 4.94
CA CYS A 112 -9.80 -7.41 4.77
C CYS A 112 -9.88 -6.88 3.34
N GLY A 113 -9.88 -7.73 2.32
CA GLY A 113 -10.04 -7.34 0.93
C GLY A 113 -11.40 -6.68 0.67
N ILE A 114 -12.48 -7.24 1.21
CA ILE A 114 -13.83 -6.67 1.15
C ILE A 114 -13.90 -5.37 1.94
N LEU A 115 -13.28 -5.28 3.11
CA LEU A 115 -13.27 -4.07 3.94
C LEU A 115 -12.42 -2.98 3.29
N LEU A 116 -11.28 -3.31 2.68
CA LEU A 116 -10.45 -2.37 1.93
C LEU A 116 -11.15 -1.95 0.63
N TYR A 117 -11.78 -2.88 -0.09
CA TYR A 117 -12.58 -2.58 -1.28
C TYR A 117 -13.77 -1.70 -0.92
N ARG A 118 -14.54 -2.08 0.11
CA ARG A 118 -15.64 -1.26 0.64
C ARG A 118 -15.11 0.07 1.13
N ASN A 119 -13.98 0.15 1.82
CA ASN A 119 -13.41 1.42 2.26
C ASN A 119 -12.91 2.26 1.09
N ARG A 120 -12.38 1.69 0.01
CA ARG A 120 -11.98 2.41 -1.22
C ARG A 120 -13.18 2.88 -2.02
N VAL A 121 -14.22 2.05 -2.14
CA VAL A 121 -15.50 2.40 -2.76
C VAL A 121 -16.28 3.38 -1.89
N TRP A 122 -16.15 3.28 -0.57
CA TRP A 122 -16.69 4.24 0.40
C TRP A 122 -15.89 5.53 0.26
N LEU A 123 -14.57 5.57 0.26
CA LEU A 123 -13.76 6.76 -0.06
C LEU A 123 -14.11 7.39 -1.43
N TYR A 124 -14.53 6.57 -2.40
CA TYR A 124 -15.01 7.04 -3.70
C TYR A 124 -16.43 7.63 -3.65
N LYS A 125 -17.34 7.03 -2.86
CA LYS A 125 -18.69 7.59 -2.56
C LYS A 125 -18.63 8.74 -1.54
N THR A 126 -17.58 8.76 -0.75
CA THR A 126 -17.22 9.67 0.33
C THR A 126 -15.99 10.47 -0.12
N ILE A 127 -15.97 10.90 -1.39
CA ILE A 127 -15.46 12.26 -1.63
C ILE A 127 -16.36 13.12 -0.75
N PRO A 128 -15.84 13.74 0.31
CA PRO A 128 -16.61 13.88 1.54
C PRO A 128 -17.85 14.73 1.34
N THR A 129 -19.02 14.12 1.53
CA THR A 129 -20.20 14.78 2.12
C THR A 129 -19.88 15.38 3.50
N ASP A 130 -18.68 15.17 4.04
CA ASP A 130 -18.14 15.87 5.21
C ASP A 130 -17.73 17.33 4.89
N CYS A 131 -17.61 17.72 3.61
CA CYS A 131 -17.62 19.14 3.23
C CYS A 131 -19.01 19.78 3.39
N ALA A 132 -20.08 18.98 3.50
CA ALA A 132 -21.46 19.46 3.63
C ALA A 132 -21.96 19.51 5.08
N ASN A 133 -21.31 18.81 6.03
CA ASN A 133 -21.79 18.75 7.42
C ASN A 133 -21.13 19.77 8.37
N GLY A 134 -20.15 20.54 7.89
CA GLY A 134 -19.47 21.59 8.66
C GLY A 134 -19.42 22.96 7.99
N MET A 135 -20.00 23.14 6.81
CA MET A 135 -19.95 24.39 6.07
C MET A 135 -21.37 24.85 5.71
N ILE A 136 -21.59 26.13 5.98
CA ILE A 136 -22.76 26.96 5.69
C ILE A 136 -23.50 26.47 4.44
N GLU A 137 -24.83 26.35 4.53
CA GLU A 137 -25.83 25.93 3.53
C GLU A 137 -25.73 26.56 2.11
N ASP A 138 -24.71 27.37 1.80
CA ASP A 138 -24.54 28.11 0.55
C ASP A 138 -23.28 27.76 -0.29
N VAL A 139 -22.41 26.83 0.13
CA VAL A 139 -21.09 26.65 -0.54
C VAL A 139 -20.67 25.19 -0.80
N ALA A 140 -21.62 24.26 -0.92
CA ALA A 140 -21.34 22.95 -1.51
C ALA A 140 -21.87 22.94 -2.96
N PRO A 141 -21.02 22.70 -3.99
CA PRO A 141 -21.50 22.59 -5.36
C PRO A 141 -22.54 21.45 -5.45
N ARG A 142 -23.83 21.80 -5.63
CA ARG A 142 -24.91 20.82 -5.80
C ARG A 142 -24.55 19.94 -6.99
N SER A 143 -24.45 18.63 -6.83
CA SER A 143 -24.17 17.75 -7.96
C SER A 143 -25.30 17.79 -9.00
N PHE A 144 -24.95 17.94 -10.27
CA PHE A 144 -25.88 17.78 -11.39
C PHE A 144 -25.84 16.35 -11.90
N THR A 145 -26.96 15.89 -12.41
CA THR A 145 -27.02 14.66 -13.21
C THR A 145 -26.49 14.93 -14.63
N TYR A 146 -26.03 13.87 -15.29
CA TYR A 146 -25.60 13.97 -16.69
C TYR A 146 -26.69 14.55 -17.59
N ASP A 147 -27.94 14.12 -17.42
CA ASP A 147 -29.07 14.57 -18.23
C ASP A 147 -29.40 16.06 -18.02
N GLU A 148 -29.26 16.57 -16.79
CA GLU A 148 -29.37 18.00 -16.52
C GLU A 148 -28.27 18.78 -17.26
N LEU A 149 -27.01 18.34 -17.17
CA LEU A 149 -25.88 18.99 -17.86
C LEU A 149 -26.02 18.92 -19.38
N LYS A 150 -26.51 17.80 -19.90
CA LYS A 150 -26.82 17.61 -21.31
C LYS A 150 -27.90 18.60 -21.77
N LYS A 151 -28.93 18.82 -20.97
CA LYS A 151 -30.00 19.79 -21.28
C LYS A 151 -29.49 21.23 -21.27
N VAL A 152 -28.75 21.66 -20.25
CA VAL A 152 -28.26 23.06 -20.16
C VAL A 152 -27.17 23.40 -21.17
N THR A 153 -26.49 22.39 -21.72
CA THR A 153 -25.50 22.54 -22.80
C THR A 153 -26.09 22.36 -24.20
N GLY A 154 -27.40 22.10 -24.31
CA GLY A 154 -28.08 21.84 -25.58
C GLY A 154 -27.49 20.64 -26.31
N ASP A 155 -27.38 19.50 -25.61
CA ASP A 155 -26.74 18.27 -26.08
C ASP A 155 -25.24 18.43 -26.40
N PHE A 156 -24.52 19.20 -25.57
CA PHE A 156 -23.07 19.46 -25.74
C PHE A 156 -22.74 20.05 -27.13
N ARG A 157 -23.58 20.97 -27.63
CA ARG A 157 -23.49 21.47 -29.01
C ARG A 157 -22.40 22.52 -29.22
N GLU A 158 -22.22 23.43 -28.27
CA GLU A 158 -21.31 24.57 -28.40
C GLU A 158 -19.98 24.28 -27.69
N VAL A 159 -18.95 23.87 -28.45
CA VAL A 159 -17.59 23.69 -27.94
C VAL A 159 -16.89 25.03 -27.84
N ILE A 160 -16.38 25.34 -26.64
CA ILE A 160 -15.62 26.58 -26.37
C ILE A 160 -14.14 26.34 -26.10
N GLY A 161 -13.75 25.09 -25.86
CA GLY A 161 -12.35 24.70 -25.67
C GLY A 161 -12.17 23.20 -25.83
N LYS A 162 -10.99 22.80 -26.31
CA LYS A 162 -10.58 21.39 -26.33
C LYS A 162 -9.14 21.30 -25.88
N GLY A 163 -8.92 20.62 -24.76
CA GLY A 163 -7.62 20.46 -24.13
C GLY A 163 -7.12 19.02 -24.18
N ALA A 164 -6.02 18.76 -23.47
CA ALA A 164 -5.49 17.40 -23.30
C ALA A 164 -6.40 16.51 -22.43
N PHE A 165 -7.22 17.13 -21.57
CA PHE A 165 -8.01 16.49 -20.52
C PHE A 165 -9.47 16.25 -20.91
N GLY A 166 -10.01 17.10 -21.80
CA GLY A 166 -11.39 17.00 -22.22
C GLY A 166 -11.83 18.09 -23.19
N THR A 167 -13.14 18.11 -23.40
CA THR A 167 -13.82 19.12 -24.21
C THR A 167 -14.70 19.97 -23.30
N VAL A 168 -14.58 21.29 -23.44
CA VAL A 168 -15.34 22.27 -22.68
C VAL A 168 -16.47 22.81 -23.54
N TYR A 169 -17.68 22.78 -23.00
CA TYR A 169 -18.91 23.18 -23.66
C TYR A 169 -19.51 24.40 -22.97
N ARG A 170 -20.11 25.30 -23.75
CA ARG A 170 -20.92 26.38 -23.18
C ARG A 170 -22.29 25.84 -22.79
N GLY A 171 -22.77 26.28 -21.63
CA GLY A 171 -24.12 26.01 -21.17
C GLY A 171 -24.80 27.26 -20.64
N THR A 172 -26.10 27.15 -20.39
CA THR A 172 -26.89 28.19 -19.73
C THR A 172 -27.84 27.54 -18.73
N MET A 173 -27.69 27.90 -17.46
CA MET A 173 -28.56 27.42 -16.38
C MET A 173 -29.99 27.94 -16.58
N SER A 174 -30.96 27.31 -15.91
CA SER A 174 -32.37 27.76 -15.91
C SER A 174 -32.54 29.18 -15.38
N THR A 175 -31.61 29.66 -14.55
CA THR A 175 -31.53 31.04 -14.04
C THR A 175 -31.06 32.06 -15.08
N GLY A 176 -30.60 31.61 -16.26
CA GLY A 176 -29.99 32.46 -17.29
C GLY A 176 -28.48 32.66 -17.12
N GLN A 177 -27.87 32.12 -16.05
CA GLN A 177 -26.43 32.20 -15.84
C GLN A 177 -25.67 31.35 -16.87
N ALA A 178 -24.69 31.95 -17.55
CA ALA A 178 -23.78 31.22 -18.45
C ALA A 178 -22.77 30.40 -17.65
N ILE A 179 -22.51 29.17 -18.12
CA ILE A 179 -21.59 28.23 -17.49
C ILE A 179 -20.66 27.58 -18.53
N ALA A 180 -19.53 27.08 -18.07
CA ALA A 180 -18.64 26.22 -18.84
C ALA A 180 -18.70 24.80 -18.27
N VAL A 181 -19.01 23.82 -19.10
CA VAL A 181 -19.09 22.40 -18.70
C VAL A 181 -17.94 21.66 -19.35
N GLU A 182 -16.97 21.28 -18.55
CA GLU A 182 -15.86 20.45 -18.99
C GLU A 182 -16.21 18.98 -18.87
N ARG A 183 -16.18 18.27 -19.99
CA ARG A 183 -16.37 16.82 -20.05
C ARG A 183 -15.02 16.17 -20.25
N LEU A 184 -14.59 15.39 -19.27
CA LEU A 184 -13.34 14.65 -19.34
C LEU A 184 -13.50 13.45 -20.27
N GLU A 185 -12.73 13.40 -21.35
CA GLU A 185 -12.84 12.37 -22.40
C GLU A 185 -12.10 11.08 -22.03
N ARG A 186 -11.14 11.16 -21.11
CA ARG A 186 -10.31 10.02 -20.68
C ARG A 186 -10.81 9.43 -19.38
N VAL A 187 -11.60 8.36 -19.46
CA VAL A 187 -11.81 7.44 -18.31
C VAL A 187 -10.61 6.50 -18.15
N SER A 188 -9.39 7.02 -18.34
CA SER A 188 -8.16 6.33 -17.98
C SER A 188 -7.87 6.57 -16.49
N THR A 189 -6.93 5.83 -15.92
CA THR A 189 -6.48 6.05 -14.54
C THR A 189 -5.97 7.48 -14.30
N ASP A 190 -5.44 8.13 -15.33
CA ASP A 190 -4.93 9.51 -15.22
C ASP A 190 -6.07 10.54 -15.18
N GLY A 191 -7.07 10.43 -16.06
CA GLY A 191 -8.21 11.38 -16.06
C GLY A 191 -9.06 11.30 -14.78
N GLU A 192 -9.19 10.11 -14.20
CA GLU A 192 -9.84 9.95 -12.89
C GLU A 192 -9.01 10.58 -11.75
N ARG A 193 -7.68 10.53 -11.83
CA ARG A 193 -6.80 11.20 -10.87
C ARG A 193 -6.94 12.71 -10.98
N GLU A 194 -6.91 13.25 -12.19
CA GLU A 194 -7.07 14.68 -12.47
C GLU A 194 -8.42 15.20 -11.96
N PHE A 195 -9.52 14.50 -12.29
CA PHE A 195 -10.85 14.83 -11.79
C PHE A 195 -10.90 14.94 -10.26
N ARG A 196 -10.31 13.96 -9.55
CA ARG A 196 -10.25 13.98 -8.08
C ARG A 196 -9.37 15.10 -7.56
N THR A 197 -8.22 15.33 -8.18
CA THR A 197 -7.31 16.43 -7.82
C THR A 197 -8.03 17.76 -7.92
N GLU A 198 -8.73 17.99 -9.03
CA GLU A 198 -9.45 19.23 -9.27
C GLU A 198 -10.57 19.39 -8.25
N MET A 199 -11.45 18.40 -8.08
CA MET A 199 -12.49 18.44 -7.03
C MET A 199 -11.94 18.71 -5.62
N LEU A 200 -10.79 18.11 -5.28
CA LEU A 200 -10.16 18.27 -3.96
C LEU A 200 -9.59 19.67 -3.75
N ILE A 201 -8.96 20.24 -4.78
CA ILE A 201 -8.26 21.52 -4.71
C ILE A 201 -9.24 22.67 -4.92
N ILE A 202 -9.96 22.69 -6.04
CA ILE A 202 -10.85 23.79 -6.37
C ILE A 202 -12.03 23.88 -5.40
N GLY A 203 -12.51 22.75 -4.89
CA GLY A 203 -13.56 22.70 -3.88
C GLY A 203 -13.15 23.34 -2.54
N ARG A 204 -11.86 23.59 -2.31
CA ARG A 204 -11.33 24.25 -1.10
C ARG A 204 -10.84 25.67 -1.35
N THR A 205 -10.85 26.13 -2.59
CA THR A 205 -10.33 27.44 -2.97
C THR A 205 -11.44 28.34 -3.47
N HIS A 206 -11.50 29.56 -2.95
CA HIS A 206 -12.41 30.57 -3.46
C HIS A 206 -11.70 31.92 -3.48
N HIS A 207 -11.31 32.36 -4.68
CA HIS A 207 -10.57 33.60 -4.85
C HIS A 207 -10.88 34.26 -6.18
N ARG A 208 -10.93 35.60 -6.19
CA ARG A 208 -11.34 36.42 -7.36
C ARG A 208 -10.47 36.27 -8.60
N ASN A 209 -9.26 35.71 -8.45
CA ASN A 209 -8.31 35.45 -9.53
C ASN A 209 -8.10 33.96 -9.82
N LEU A 210 -9.00 33.09 -9.34
CA LEU A 210 -9.10 31.68 -9.72
C LEU A 210 -10.49 31.45 -10.32
N VAL A 211 -10.59 30.56 -11.30
CA VAL A 211 -11.87 30.18 -11.90
C VAL A 211 -12.64 29.31 -10.92
N SER A 212 -13.90 29.67 -10.67
CA SER A 212 -14.72 29.02 -9.66
C SER A 212 -15.40 27.77 -10.22
N LEU A 213 -15.22 26.63 -9.56
CA LEU A 213 -16.04 25.44 -9.79
C LEU A 213 -17.41 25.65 -9.12
N LEU A 214 -18.46 25.66 -9.94
CA LEU A 214 -19.84 25.85 -9.51
C LEU A 214 -20.51 24.53 -9.15
N SER A 215 -20.16 23.44 -9.84
CA SER A 215 -20.75 22.11 -9.69
C SER A 215 -19.93 21.03 -10.39
N TYR A 216 -20.31 19.77 -10.20
CA TYR A 216 -19.76 18.58 -10.84
C TYR A 216 -20.85 17.53 -11.06
N SER A 217 -20.58 16.54 -11.92
CA SER A 217 -21.41 15.35 -12.13
C SER A 217 -20.61 14.09 -11.83
N LEU A 218 -21.10 13.28 -10.89
CA LEU A 218 -20.56 11.96 -10.51
C LEU A 218 -21.37 10.83 -11.15
N ASP A 219 -21.56 10.89 -12.47
CA ASP A 219 -22.10 9.73 -13.18
C ASP A 219 -20.98 8.71 -13.41
N THR A 220 -21.31 7.43 -13.25
CA THR A 220 -20.36 6.30 -13.26
C THR A 220 -19.43 6.29 -14.46
N SER A 221 -19.93 6.72 -15.64
CA SER A 221 -19.19 6.73 -16.91
C SER A 221 -18.83 8.12 -17.42
N ASN A 222 -19.36 9.20 -16.83
CA ASN A 222 -19.14 10.56 -17.31
C ASN A 222 -18.71 11.46 -16.15
N ARG A 223 -17.46 11.93 -16.20
CA ARG A 223 -16.95 12.97 -15.30
C ARG A 223 -17.14 14.32 -15.96
N LEU A 224 -17.93 15.19 -15.32
CA LEU A 224 -18.10 16.57 -15.76
C LEU A 224 -17.85 17.53 -14.60
N LEU A 225 -17.21 18.63 -14.93
CA LEU A 225 -16.95 19.75 -14.04
C LEU A 225 -17.65 20.98 -14.61
N VAL A 226 -18.27 21.77 -13.75
CA VAL A 226 -19.07 22.93 -14.14
C VAL A 226 -18.44 24.17 -13.52
N TYR A 227 -18.00 25.09 -14.37
CA TYR A 227 -17.34 26.33 -14.00
C TYR A 227 -18.18 27.55 -14.36
N GLU A 228 -17.83 28.68 -13.74
CA GLU A 228 -18.24 29.98 -14.26
C GLU A 228 -17.75 30.17 -15.71
N TYR A 229 -18.59 30.78 -16.55
CA TYR A 229 -18.22 31.03 -17.94
C TYR A 229 -17.33 32.27 -18.08
N MET A 230 -16.19 32.11 -18.76
CA MET A 230 -15.21 33.17 -18.96
C MET A 230 -15.36 33.76 -20.38
N SER A 231 -16.05 34.89 -20.50
CA SER A 231 -16.52 35.41 -21.79
C SER A 231 -15.43 35.93 -22.74
N ASN A 232 -14.24 36.26 -22.22
CA ASN A 232 -13.16 36.87 -23.00
C ASN A 232 -12.04 35.87 -23.38
N ARG A 233 -12.34 34.57 -23.36
CA ARG A 233 -11.42 33.47 -23.76
C ARG A 233 -10.13 33.43 -22.93
N SER A 234 -9.12 32.73 -23.44
CA SER A 234 -7.82 32.57 -22.76
C SER A 234 -6.87 33.73 -23.06
N LEU A 235 -5.85 33.90 -22.22
CA LEU A 235 -4.75 34.83 -22.46
C LEU A 235 -3.93 34.44 -23.69
N ALA A 236 -3.83 33.14 -24.01
CA ALA A 236 -3.21 32.68 -25.25
C ALA A 236 -3.93 33.28 -26.48
N ASP A 237 -5.27 33.26 -26.48
CA ASP A 237 -6.07 33.84 -27.56
C ASP A 237 -5.83 35.35 -27.70
N LEU A 238 -5.58 36.06 -26.60
CA LEU A 238 -5.31 37.50 -26.63
C LEU A 238 -3.86 37.83 -27.02
N LEU A 239 -2.88 37.04 -26.59
CA LEU A 239 -1.47 37.29 -26.85
C LEU A 239 -1.06 36.91 -28.28
N PHE A 240 -1.67 35.86 -28.82
CA PHE A 240 -1.30 35.30 -30.12
C PHE A 240 -2.30 35.65 -31.24
N ALA A 241 -3.34 36.44 -30.95
CA ALA A 241 -4.22 36.98 -31.98
C ALA A 241 -3.52 38.10 -32.77
N PRO A 242 -3.48 38.03 -34.11
CA PRO A 242 -2.77 39.01 -34.94
C PRO A 242 -3.38 40.41 -34.91
N GLU A 243 -4.65 40.55 -34.52
CA GLU A 243 -5.42 41.80 -34.66
C GLU A 243 -5.60 42.59 -33.35
N LYS A 244 -5.18 42.04 -32.20
CA LYS A 244 -5.53 42.61 -30.89
C LYS A 244 -4.31 42.70 -29.97
N LEU A 245 -3.68 43.87 -29.93
CA LEU A 245 -2.57 44.15 -29.02
C LEU A 245 -3.12 44.64 -27.67
N LEU A 246 -2.76 43.94 -26.60
CA LEU A 246 -3.01 44.41 -25.23
C LEU A 246 -2.15 45.64 -24.93
N CYS A 247 -2.76 46.70 -24.39
CA CYS A 247 -2.00 47.86 -23.93
C CYS A 247 -1.20 47.53 -22.66
N TRP A 248 -0.29 48.42 -22.27
CA TRP A 248 0.58 48.18 -21.12
C TRP A 248 -0.21 48.02 -19.82
N GLU A 249 -1.23 48.85 -19.63
CA GLU A 249 -2.10 48.84 -18.45
C GLU A 249 -2.85 47.51 -18.33
N GLU A 250 -3.35 46.97 -19.44
CA GLU A 250 -4.02 45.66 -19.48
C GLU A 250 -3.06 44.54 -19.13
N LYS A 251 -1.85 44.53 -19.71
CA LYS A 251 -0.81 43.55 -19.40
C LYS A 251 -0.47 43.56 -17.92
N MET A 252 -0.27 44.74 -17.34
CA MET A 252 0.04 44.87 -15.91
C MET A 252 -1.13 44.46 -15.02
N GLY A 253 -2.37 44.74 -15.45
CA GLY A 253 -3.58 44.25 -14.78
C GLY A 253 -3.63 42.72 -14.73
N ILE A 254 -3.39 42.07 -15.87
CA ILE A 254 -3.35 40.60 -16.01
C ILE A 254 -2.24 40.01 -15.14
N VAL A 255 -1.00 40.51 -15.23
CA VAL A 255 0.13 40.01 -14.42
C VAL A 255 -0.17 40.14 -12.93
N ARG A 256 -0.74 41.27 -12.49
CA ARG A 256 -1.13 41.48 -11.09
C ARG A 256 -2.20 40.48 -10.64
N ASN A 257 -3.17 40.19 -11.49
CA ASN A 257 -4.22 39.22 -11.22
C ASN A 257 -3.66 37.80 -11.07
N ILE A 258 -2.78 37.38 -11.98
CA ILE A 258 -2.09 36.08 -11.91
C ILE A 258 -1.26 35.98 -10.62
N ALA A 259 -0.47 37.01 -10.31
CA ALA A 259 0.37 37.04 -9.10
C ALA A 259 -0.45 36.92 -7.82
N ARG A 260 -1.62 37.58 -7.75
CA ARG A 260 -2.55 37.43 -6.61
C ARG A 260 -3.14 36.03 -6.51
N GLY A 261 -3.53 35.43 -7.63
CA GLY A 261 -3.99 34.05 -7.66
C GLY A 261 -2.93 33.08 -7.14
N LEU A 262 -1.68 33.23 -7.58
CA LEU A 262 -0.57 32.38 -7.13
C LEU A 262 -0.21 32.61 -5.67
N LEU A 263 -0.17 33.87 -5.21
CA LEU A 263 0.05 34.19 -3.79
C LEU A 263 -0.99 33.49 -2.92
N TYR A 264 -2.26 33.58 -3.31
CA TYR A 264 -3.34 32.93 -2.59
C TYR A 264 -3.14 31.41 -2.48
N LEU A 265 -2.80 30.75 -3.59
CA LEU A 265 -2.55 29.31 -3.62
C LEU A 265 -1.33 28.90 -2.77
N HIS A 266 -0.29 29.73 -2.76
CA HIS A 266 0.99 29.37 -2.17
C HIS A 266 1.09 29.69 -0.68
N GLU A 267 0.48 30.80 -0.24
CA GLU A 267 0.72 31.37 1.09
C GLU A 267 -0.57 31.57 1.90
N GLU A 268 -1.73 31.78 1.24
CA GLU A 268 -2.98 32.12 1.94
C GLU A 268 -3.92 30.93 2.14
N CYS A 269 -3.73 29.84 1.39
CA CYS A 269 -4.45 28.58 1.59
C CYS A 269 -3.90 27.82 2.81
N GLU A 270 -4.78 27.16 3.57
CA GLU A 270 -4.39 26.35 4.74
C GLU A 270 -3.35 25.28 4.39
N THR A 271 -3.51 24.66 3.23
CA THR A 271 -2.51 23.77 2.64
C THR A 271 -1.96 24.44 1.39
N GLN A 272 -0.64 24.53 1.27
CA GLN A 272 0.02 25.08 0.10
C GLN A 272 -0.33 24.28 -1.16
N ILE A 273 -0.82 24.97 -2.18
CA ILE A 273 -1.20 24.39 -3.48
C ILE A 273 -0.22 24.86 -4.54
N ILE A 274 0.36 23.91 -5.29
CA ILE A 274 1.17 24.22 -6.47
C ILE A 274 0.39 23.82 -7.71
N HIS A 275 0.16 24.77 -8.60
CA HIS A 275 -0.70 24.56 -9.77
C HIS A 275 -0.10 23.59 -10.81
N CYS A 276 1.23 23.61 -10.97
CA CYS A 276 1.99 22.78 -11.92
C CYS A 276 1.72 22.97 -13.43
N ASP A 277 0.80 23.84 -13.85
CA ASP A 277 0.46 24.04 -15.28
C ASP A 277 0.08 25.49 -15.61
N ILE A 278 0.87 26.44 -15.09
CA ILE A 278 0.69 27.86 -15.40
C ILE A 278 1.20 28.16 -16.81
N LYS A 279 0.28 28.43 -17.73
CA LYS A 279 0.53 28.80 -19.13
C LYS A 279 -0.56 29.75 -19.64
N PRO A 280 -0.34 30.52 -20.72
CA PRO A 280 -1.34 31.45 -21.24
C PRO A 280 -2.70 30.81 -21.58
N GLY A 281 -2.73 29.53 -21.95
CA GLY A 281 -3.98 28.80 -22.21
C GLY A 281 -4.83 28.57 -20.96
N ASN A 282 -4.21 28.51 -19.77
CA ASN A 282 -4.86 28.26 -18.49
C ASN A 282 -5.11 29.56 -17.68
N ILE A 283 -4.96 30.71 -18.33
CA ILE A 283 -5.35 32.01 -17.79
C ILE A 283 -6.57 32.47 -18.58
N LEU A 284 -7.75 32.46 -17.96
CA LEU A 284 -9.01 32.86 -18.58
C LEU A 284 -9.39 34.28 -18.19
N ILE A 285 -10.09 34.98 -19.09
CA ILE A 285 -10.48 36.38 -18.90
C ILE A 285 -12.01 36.49 -18.74
N ASP A 286 -12.45 37.07 -17.62
CA ASP A 286 -13.88 37.26 -17.32
C ASP A 286 -14.47 38.48 -18.06
N GLU A 287 -15.78 38.72 -17.95
CA GLU A 287 -16.45 39.84 -18.62
C GLU A 287 -15.90 41.23 -18.22
N ASN A 288 -15.28 41.32 -17.05
CA ASN A 288 -14.70 42.55 -16.50
C ASN A 288 -13.20 42.69 -16.84
N ARG A 289 -12.67 41.87 -17.76
CA ARG A 289 -11.25 41.80 -18.14
C ARG A 289 -10.31 41.47 -16.99
N ARG A 290 -10.78 40.74 -15.97
CA ARG A 290 -9.91 40.19 -14.94
C ARG A 290 -9.38 38.83 -15.37
N ALA A 291 -8.11 38.59 -15.10
CA ALA A 291 -7.49 37.30 -15.32
C ALA A 291 -7.77 36.37 -14.14
N LYS A 292 -8.14 35.13 -14.46
CA LYS A 292 -8.33 34.05 -13.51
C LYS A 292 -7.56 32.81 -13.94
N ILE A 293 -6.93 32.14 -12.99
CA ILE A 293 -6.21 30.89 -13.18
C ILE A 293 -7.21 29.74 -13.23
N SER A 294 -7.08 28.83 -14.21
CA SER A 294 -7.94 27.67 -14.43
C SER A 294 -7.13 26.38 -14.59
N ASP A 295 -7.82 25.23 -14.68
CA ASP A 295 -7.25 23.91 -14.97
C ASP A 295 -6.31 23.40 -13.86
N PHE A 296 -6.93 22.92 -12.78
CA PHE A 296 -6.23 22.43 -11.59
C PHE A 296 -5.96 20.93 -11.63
N GLY A 297 -6.23 20.23 -12.74
CA GLY A 297 -6.11 18.78 -12.84
C GLY A 297 -4.71 18.23 -12.49
N LEU A 298 -3.66 19.00 -12.73
CA LEU A 298 -2.27 18.66 -12.42
C LEU A 298 -1.75 19.22 -11.08
N SER A 299 -2.59 19.94 -10.34
CA SER A 299 -2.19 20.64 -9.13
C SER A 299 -1.84 19.68 -7.98
N LYS A 300 -1.06 20.17 -7.01
CA LYS A 300 -0.56 19.36 -5.89
C LYS A 300 -0.68 20.10 -4.57
N LEU A 301 -1.09 19.37 -3.55
CA LEU A 301 -1.04 19.81 -2.16
C LEU A 301 0.32 19.45 -1.55
N LEU A 302 1.06 20.43 -1.04
CA LEU A 302 2.27 20.19 -0.27
C LEU A 302 1.94 20.12 1.21
N LYS A 303 2.58 19.17 1.89
CA LYS A 303 2.56 19.12 3.34
C LYS A 303 3.47 20.22 3.90
N PRO A 304 3.22 20.72 5.12
CA PRO A 304 4.01 21.80 5.72
C PRO A 304 5.53 21.53 5.82
N ASP A 305 5.92 20.26 5.87
CA ASP A 305 7.32 19.79 5.95
C ASP A 305 7.93 19.42 4.60
N GLN A 306 7.15 19.50 3.51
CA GLN A 306 7.56 19.10 2.18
C GLN A 306 8.05 20.31 1.40
N THR A 307 9.33 20.34 1.04
CA THR A 307 9.91 21.42 0.23
C THR A 307 9.91 21.13 -1.26
N ASN A 308 9.80 19.85 -1.65
CA ASN A 308 9.88 19.39 -3.03
C ASN A 308 8.73 18.43 -3.35
N THR A 309 8.21 18.48 -4.57
CA THR A 309 7.21 17.52 -5.06
C THR A 309 7.60 17.02 -6.45
N PHE A 310 7.45 15.72 -6.70
CA PHE A 310 7.77 15.15 -8.02
C PHE A 310 6.67 15.51 -9.01
N THR A 311 6.98 16.32 -10.02
CA THR A 311 6.09 16.62 -11.14
C THR A 311 6.42 15.65 -12.28
N GLY A 312 5.62 14.60 -12.45
CA GLY A 312 5.80 13.59 -13.51
C GLY A 312 5.34 14.07 -14.88
N ILE A 313 5.71 15.31 -15.24
CA ILE A 313 5.53 15.90 -16.56
C ILE A 313 6.75 15.55 -17.41
#